data_AF-A0A7C4CAX1-F1
#
_entry.id   AF-A0A7C4CAX1-F1
#
_cell.length_a   1.000
_cell.length_b   1.000
_cell.length_c   1.000
_cell.angle_alpha   90.00
_cell.angle_beta   90.00
_cell.angle_gamma   90.00
#
_symmetry.space_group_name_H-M   'P 1'
#
loop_
_entity.id
_entity.type
_entity.pdbx_description
1 polymer ?
#
loop_
_entity_poly.entity_id
_entity_poly.type
_entity_poly.pdbx_seq_one_letter_code
_entity_poly.pdbx_strand_id
1 'polypeptide(L)'
;MPRLNVVDPQRAEGKVRELFEGPLKGKHFNIFRGLANSPAALEAYLALSGALQNTQLTAKEREYIALATAEANDCRYCLAAHTALGKMAGLSD
;
A
#
# COMPACT_ATOMS: atom_id res chain seq x y z
N MET A 1 7.76 1.25 -15.64
CA MET A 1 7.16 -0.10 -15.55
C MET A 1 7.78 -0.84 -14.37
N PRO A 2 7.04 -1.71 -13.66
CA PRO A 2 7.61 -2.50 -12.57
C PRO A 2 8.72 -3.41 -13.10
N ARG A 3 9.81 -3.52 -12.33
CA ARG A 3 10.97 -4.40 -12.64
C ARG A 3 10.74 -5.85 -12.18
N LEU A 4 9.81 -6.06 -11.26
CA LEU A 4 9.38 -7.36 -10.77
C LEU A 4 8.04 -7.74 -11.42
N ASN A 5 7.74 -9.04 -11.43
CA ASN A 5 6.42 -9.51 -11.77
C ASN A 5 5.38 -8.91 -10.81
N VAL A 6 4.19 -8.59 -11.31
CA VAL A 6 3.09 -8.10 -10.47
C VAL A 6 2.09 -9.24 -10.35
N VAL A 7 2.14 -9.96 -9.24
CA VAL A 7 1.39 -11.21 -9.02
C VAL A 7 -0.10 -10.99 -9.32
N ASP A 8 -0.66 -11.86 -10.14
CA ASP A 8 -2.10 -11.89 -10.41
C ASP A 8 -2.82 -12.52 -9.20
N PRO A 9 -3.70 -11.79 -8.51
CA PRO A 9 -4.43 -12.34 -7.36
C PRO A 9 -5.23 -13.60 -7.68
N GLN A 10 -5.71 -13.76 -8.93
CA GLN A 10 -6.50 -14.94 -9.34
C GLN A 10 -5.65 -16.20 -9.48
N ARG A 11 -4.33 -16.04 -9.65
CA ARG A 11 -3.36 -17.13 -9.81
C ARG A 11 -2.44 -17.29 -8.61
N ALA A 12 -2.67 -16.52 -7.54
CA ALA A 12 -1.90 -16.63 -6.33
C ALA A 12 -2.19 -17.97 -5.64
N GLU A 13 -1.16 -18.55 -5.03
CA GLU A 13 -1.24 -19.82 -4.30
C GLU A 13 -0.67 -19.65 -2.89
N GLY A 14 -0.95 -20.65 -2.03
CA GLY A 14 -0.45 -20.71 -0.65
C GLY A 14 -0.71 -19.41 0.12
N LYS A 15 0.32 -18.94 0.85
CA LYS A 15 0.20 -17.78 1.75
C LYS A 15 -0.21 -16.49 1.03
N VAL A 16 0.24 -16.29 -0.20
CA VAL A 16 -0.12 -15.09 -0.99
C VAL A 16 -1.61 -15.07 -1.28
N ARG A 17 -2.19 -16.23 -1.62
CA ARG A 17 -3.63 -16.37 -1.84
C ARG A 17 -4.42 -16.03 -0.59
N GLU A 18 -4.02 -16.56 0.57
CA GLU A 18 -4.66 -16.25 1.86
C GLU A 18 -4.68 -14.74 2.14
N LEU A 19 -3.55 -14.05 1.88
CA LEU A 19 -3.45 -12.61 2.09
C LEU A 19 -4.36 -11.83 1.13
N PHE A 20 -4.43 -12.24 -0.14
CA PHE A 20 -5.32 -11.63 -1.14
C PHE A 20 -6.79 -11.90 -0.91
N GLU A 21 -7.19 -13.09 -0.47
CA GLU A 21 -8.58 -13.42 -0.19
C GLU A 21 -9.03 -12.95 1.21
N GLY A 22 -8.09 -12.67 2.12
CA GLY A 22 -8.33 -12.16 3.46
C GLY A 22 -8.13 -10.65 3.57
N PRO A 23 -7.07 -10.17 4.25
CA PRO A 23 -6.88 -8.75 4.57
C PRO A 23 -6.83 -7.82 3.34
N LEU A 24 -6.46 -8.34 2.17
CA LEU A 24 -6.37 -7.57 0.93
C LEU A 24 -7.53 -7.82 -0.06
N LYS A 25 -8.61 -8.48 0.38
CA LYS A 25 -9.76 -8.76 -0.50
C LYS A 25 -10.30 -7.49 -1.13
N GLY A 26 -10.29 -7.43 -2.46
CA GLY A 26 -10.73 -6.26 -3.23
C GLY A 26 -9.75 -5.08 -3.23
N LYS A 27 -8.60 -5.20 -2.55
CA LYS A 27 -7.56 -4.17 -2.42
C LYS A 27 -6.26 -4.62 -3.07
N HIS A 28 -6.31 -5.09 -4.32
CA HIS A 28 -5.16 -5.62 -5.04
C HIS A 28 -4.32 -4.54 -5.74
N PHE A 29 -3.91 -3.50 -5.00
CA PHE A 29 -3.05 -2.45 -5.53
C PHE A 29 -1.68 -3.01 -5.97
N ASN A 30 -1.06 -2.36 -6.96
CA ASN A 30 0.19 -2.84 -7.56
C ASN A 30 1.33 -3.02 -6.53
N ILE A 31 1.39 -2.22 -5.46
CA ILE A 31 2.36 -2.40 -4.38
C ILE A 31 2.21 -3.76 -3.69
N PHE A 32 0.99 -4.17 -3.34
CA PHE A 32 0.73 -5.46 -2.71
C PHE A 32 1.01 -6.62 -3.67
N ARG A 33 0.62 -6.46 -4.94
CA ARG A 33 0.91 -7.43 -6.00
C ARG A 33 2.40 -7.57 -6.32
N GLY A 34 3.18 -6.50 -6.17
CA GLY A 34 4.63 -6.53 -6.30
C GLY A 34 5.31 -7.20 -5.10
N LEU A 35 4.90 -6.85 -3.88
CA LEU A 35 5.41 -7.45 -2.65
C LEU A 35 5.05 -8.94 -2.54
N ALA A 36 3.94 -9.36 -3.13
CA ALA A 36 3.48 -10.75 -3.19
C ALA A 36 4.46 -11.74 -3.85
N ASN A 37 5.52 -11.28 -4.52
CA ASN A 37 6.63 -12.17 -4.91
C ASN A 37 7.36 -12.78 -3.69
N SER A 38 7.19 -12.19 -2.49
CA SER A 38 7.65 -12.73 -1.22
C SER A 38 6.54 -12.59 -0.16
N PRO A 39 5.91 -13.68 0.28
CA PRO A 39 4.87 -13.63 1.32
C PRO A 39 5.33 -12.89 2.57
N ALA A 40 6.56 -13.16 3.02
CA ALA A 40 7.15 -12.50 4.19
C ALA A 40 7.27 -10.98 4.02
N ALA A 41 7.65 -10.50 2.81
CA ALA A 41 7.73 -9.07 2.53
C ALA A 41 6.34 -8.42 2.53
N LEU A 42 5.34 -9.09 1.95
CA LEU A 42 3.96 -8.62 1.97
C LEU A 42 3.41 -8.55 3.40
N GLU A 43 3.62 -9.59 4.20
CA GLU A 43 3.18 -9.63 5.60
C GLU A 43 3.85 -8.54 6.44
N ALA A 44 5.17 -8.37 6.31
CA ALA A 44 5.90 -7.31 7.01
C ALA A 44 5.36 -5.92 6.66
N TYR A 45 5.08 -5.68 5.38
CA TYR A 45 4.50 -4.40 4.94
C TYR A 45 3.10 -4.18 5.50
N LEU A 46 2.23 -5.20 5.51
CA LEU A 46 0.88 -5.11 6.08
C LEU A 46 0.92 -4.87 7.59
N ALA A 47 1.82 -5.55 8.30
CA ALA A 47 2.01 -5.34 9.73
C ALA A 47 2.46 -3.91 10.03
N LEU A 48 3.44 -3.40 9.29
CA LEU A 48 3.90 -2.01 9.41
C LEU A 48 2.77 -1.02 9.11
N SER A 49 2.08 -1.19 7.97
CA SER A 49 0.97 -0.31 7.57
C SER A 49 -0.17 -0.31 8.59
N GLY A 50 -0.47 -1.46 9.19
CA GLY A 50 -1.48 -1.60 10.23
C GLY A 50 -1.06 -0.92 11.53
N ALA A 51 0.20 -1.11 11.96
CA ALA A 51 0.74 -0.46 13.15
C ALA A 51 0.70 1.08 13.04
N LEU A 52 1.01 1.63 11.87
CA LEU A 52 0.99 3.08 11.62
C LEU A 52 -0.43 3.70 11.68
N GLN A 53 -1.49 2.90 11.65
CA GLN A 53 -2.85 3.42 11.88
C GLN A 53 -3.12 3.76 13.35
N ASN A 54 -2.34 3.22 14.29
CA ASN A 54 -2.51 3.40 15.73
C ASN A 54 -1.65 4.54 16.32
N THR A 55 -1.25 5.49 15.48
CA THR A 55 -0.48 6.67 15.91
C THR A 55 -1.42 7.74 16.49
N GLN A 56 -0.86 8.74 17.17
CA GLN A 56 -1.62 9.91 17.63
C GLN A 56 -2.02 10.85 16.48
N LEU A 57 -1.48 10.63 15.28
CA LEU A 57 -1.77 11.43 14.09
C LEU A 57 -3.11 11.04 13.51
N THR A 58 -3.87 12.04 13.06
CA THR A 58 -5.08 11.86 12.26
C THR A 58 -4.76 11.25 10.89
N ALA A 59 -5.79 10.72 10.21
CA ALA A 59 -5.60 10.22 8.85
C ALA A 59 -5.06 11.30 7.90
N LYS A 60 -5.52 12.56 8.02
CA LYS A 60 -5.03 13.69 7.23
C LYS A 60 -3.54 13.95 7.44
N GLU A 61 -3.10 13.97 8.70
CA GLU A 61 -1.68 14.20 9.03
C GLU A 61 -0.79 13.07 8.51
N ARG A 62 -1.25 11.81 8.60
CA ARG A 62 -0.51 10.67 8.01
C ARG A 62 -0.38 10.78 6.50
N GLU A 63 -1.43 11.19 5.80
CA GLU A 63 -1.37 11.39 4.34
C GLU A 63 -0.50 12.59 3.94
N TYR A 64 -0.48 13.69 4.72
CA TYR A 64 0.47 14.79 4.50
C TYR A 64 1.93 14.32 4.56
N ILE A 65 2.28 13.52 5.58
CA ILE A 65 3.62 12.96 5.72
C ILE A 65 3.93 12.03 4.55
N ALA A 66 2.98 11.18 4.14
CA ALA A 66 3.15 10.27 3.02
C ALA A 66 3.36 11.01 1.69
N LEU A 67 2.61 12.09 1.44
CA LEU A 67 2.76 12.96 0.27
C LEU A 67 4.13 13.63 0.25
N ALA A 68 4.53 14.29 1.35
CA ALA A 68 5.84 14.94 1.45
C ALA A 68 6.99 13.94 1.26
N THR A 69 6.85 12.72 1.82
CA THR A 69 7.83 11.65 1.64
C THR A 69 7.86 11.13 0.20
N ALA A 70 6.72 11.04 -0.47
CA ALA A 70 6.64 10.63 -1.87
C ALA A 70 7.29 11.65 -2.80
N GLU A 71 7.07 12.95 -2.56
CA GLU A 71 7.71 14.04 -3.31
C GLU A 71 9.22 14.07 -3.09
N ALA A 72 9.67 14.00 -1.83
CA ALA A 72 11.09 13.99 -1.49
C ALA A 72 11.86 12.81 -2.12
N ASN A 73 11.18 11.68 -2.34
CA ASN A 73 11.74 10.48 -2.97
C ASN A 73 11.47 10.37 -4.48
N ASP A 74 10.85 11.37 -5.11
CA ASP A 74 10.42 11.35 -6.52
C ASP A 74 9.60 10.08 -6.87
N CYS A 75 8.80 9.59 -5.92
CA CYS A 75 7.98 8.39 -6.10
C CYS A 75 6.63 8.75 -6.72
N ARG A 76 6.55 8.83 -8.05
CA ARG A 76 5.30 9.13 -8.77
C ARG A 76 4.14 8.19 -8.44
N TYR A 77 4.41 6.90 -8.21
CA TYR A 77 3.38 5.93 -7.83
C TYR A 77 2.83 6.24 -6.44
N CYS A 78 3.72 6.50 -5.48
CA CYS A 78 3.35 6.85 -4.11
C CYS A 78 2.58 8.16 -4.08
N LEU A 79 3.05 9.18 -4.83
CA LEU A 79 2.40 10.47 -4.92
C LEU A 79 0.96 10.31 -5.42
N ALA A 80 0.75 9.61 -6.54
CA ALA A 80 -0.59 9.37 -7.06
C ALA A 80 -1.49 8.59 -6.09
N ALA A 81 -0.96 7.56 -5.43
CA ALA A 81 -1.72 6.76 -4.46
C ALA A 81 -2.12 7.60 -3.23
N HIS A 82 -1.18 8.32 -2.64
CA HIS A 82 -1.40 9.12 -1.44
C HIS A 82 -2.17 10.41 -1.72
N THR A 83 -2.18 10.93 -2.96
CA THR A 83 -3.12 12.00 -3.35
C THR A 83 -4.56 11.48 -3.28
N ALA A 84 -4.83 10.28 -3.82
CA ALA A 84 -6.17 9.71 -3.77
C ALA A 84 -6.61 9.39 -2.32
N LEU A 85 -5.73 8.79 -1.52
CA LEU A 85 -5.99 8.51 -0.11
C LEU A 85 -6.13 9.79 0.71
N GLY A 86 -5.32 10.81 0.45
CA GLY A 86 -5.41 12.14 1.04
C GLY A 86 -6.77 12.78 0.81
N LYS A 87 -7.29 12.75 -0.43
CA LYS A 87 -8.64 13.24 -0.73
C LYS A 87 -9.72 12.48 0.05
N MET A 88 -9.60 11.16 0.15
CA MET A 88 -10.52 10.33 0.95
C MET A 88 -10.41 10.64 2.46
N ALA A 89 -9.24 11.02 2.94
CA ALA A 89 -9.02 11.48 4.31
C ALA A 89 -9.50 12.93 4.53
N GLY A 90 -9.94 13.64 3.48
CA GLY A 90 -10.46 15.00 3.54
C GLY A 90 -9.40 16.09 3.35
N LEU A 91 -8.29 15.79 2.68
CA LEU A 91 -7.41 16.81 2.11
C LEU A 91 -8.08 17.43 0.88
N SER A 92 -7.96 18.75 0.75
CA SER A 92 -8.35 19.50 -0.45
C SER A 92 -7.12 19.78 -1.29
N ASP A 93 -7.35 20.07 -2.57
CA ASP A 93 -6.33 20.60 -3.48
C ASP A 93 -5.76 21.95 -2.99
#